data_AF-A0AAV7JU48-F1
#
_entry.id   AF-A0AAV7JU48-F1
#
_cell.length_a   1.000
_cell.length_b   1.000
_cell.length_c   1.000
_cell.angle_alpha   90.00
_cell.angle_beta   90.00
_cell.angle_gamma   90.00
#
_symmetry.space_group_name_H-M   'P 1'
#
loop_
_entity.id
_entity.type
_entity.pdbx_description
1 polymer ?
#
loop_
_entity_poly.entity_id
_entity_poly.type
_entity_poly.pdbx_seq_one_letter_code
_entity_poly.pdbx_strand_id
1 'polypeptide(L)'
;MELEAMQRQSEQEDEEEILPIKKFDTKMMAEGFSLIEEALAIFENQDPNDERFSKVATSVRDSFQCYRIIYNEKKRKTTQTSLGQFFKKRDDPRENIKSVVENLLENVEAMPSNICVSSPLPSSLYDPSDVDGPL
;
A
#
# COMPACT_ATOMS: atom_id res chain seq x y z
N MET A 1 -17.97 54.52 19.34
CA MET A 1 -17.57 53.68 20.49
C MET A 1 -18.41 52.40 20.59
N GLU A 2 -19.75 52.44 20.53
CA GLU A 2 -20.56 51.20 20.62
C GLU A 2 -20.26 50.14 19.53
N LEU A 3 -20.06 50.56 18.27
CA LEU A 3 -19.78 49.64 17.16
C LEU A 3 -18.54 48.75 17.39
N GLU A 4 -17.48 49.28 18.00
CA GLU A 4 -16.26 48.51 18.32
C GLU A 4 -16.42 47.59 19.54
N ALA A 5 -17.47 47.76 20.36
CA ALA A 5 -17.75 46.86 21.48
C ALA A 5 -18.47 45.60 20.98
N MET A 6 -19.46 45.78 20.11
CA MET A 6 -20.22 44.68 19.49
C MET A 6 -19.34 43.81 18.59
N GLN A 7 -18.43 44.41 17.83
CA GLN A 7 -17.51 43.66 16.97
C GLN A 7 -16.47 42.84 17.76
N ARG A 8 -16.00 43.35 18.92
CA ARG A 8 -15.16 42.57 19.84
C ARG A 8 -15.90 41.45 20.55
N GLN A 9 -17.22 41.56 20.74
CA GLN A 9 -18.02 40.45 21.27
C GLN A 9 -18.17 39.33 20.22
N SER A 10 -18.46 39.67 18.95
CA SER A 10 -18.51 38.65 17.89
C SER A 10 -17.15 37.99 17.62
N GLU A 11 -16.04 38.75 17.67
CA GLU A 11 -14.69 38.20 17.49
C GLU A 11 -14.21 37.34 18.68
N GLN A 12 -14.94 37.35 19.80
CA GLN A 12 -14.59 36.62 21.03
C GLN A 12 -15.53 35.42 21.31
N GLU A 13 -16.63 35.28 20.57
CA GLU A 13 -17.53 34.11 20.64
C GLU A 13 -17.18 33.02 19.61
N ASP A 14 -16.48 33.37 18.51
CA ASP A 14 -16.08 32.45 17.43
C ASP A 14 -14.68 31.81 17.61
N GLU A 15 -14.08 31.88 18.81
CA GLU A 15 -13.01 30.95 19.21
C GLU A 15 -13.62 29.58 19.56
N GLU A 16 -14.27 28.95 18.56
CA GLU A 16 -14.65 27.54 18.62
C GLU A 16 -13.38 26.71 18.79
N GLU A 17 -13.10 26.32 20.04
CA GLU A 17 -11.99 25.44 20.39
C GLU A 17 -12.04 24.19 19.49
N ILE A 18 -11.11 24.09 18.52
CA ILE A 18 -11.12 23.03 17.51
C ILE A 18 -10.75 21.71 18.18
N LEU A 19 -11.74 21.07 18.81
CA LEU A 19 -11.57 19.84 19.55
C LEU A 19 -11.05 18.75 18.60
N PRO A 20 -9.96 18.04 18.95
CA PRO A 20 -9.35 17.06 18.07
C PRO A 20 -10.34 15.95 17.73
N ILE A 21 -10.58 15.75 16.43
CA ILE A 21 -11.52 14.75 15.91
C ILE A 21 -11.16 13.37 16.48
N LYS A 22 -12.04 12.85 17.35
CA LYS A 22 -11.86 11.55 17.99
C LYS A 22 -11.79 10.45 16.93
N LYS A 23 -10.68 9.71 16.91
CA LYS A 23 -10.43 8.59 15.99
C LYS A 23 -10.26 7.31 16.79
N PHE A 24 -10.88 6.23 16.33
CA PHE A 24 -10.61 4.90 16.87
C PHE A 24 -9.16 4.51 16.61
N ASP A 25 -8.42 4.18 17.67
CA ASP A 25 -7.11 3.52 17.60
C ASP A 25 -7.27 2.04 17.94
N THR A 26 -6.72 1.14 17.11
CA THR A 26 -6.89 -0.30 17.27
C THR A 26 -6.19 -0.87 18.50
N LYS A 27 -5.09 -0.27 18.97
CA LYS A 27 -4.41 -0.68 20.20
C LYS A 27 -5.25 -0.28 21.41
N MET A 28 -5.70 0.98 21.46
CA MET A 28 -6.55 1.48 22.55
C MET A 28 -7.90 0.74 22.63
N MET A 29 -8.49 0.36 21.48
CA MET A 29 -9.69 -0.49 21.47
C MET A 29 -9.44 -1.88 22.03
N ALA A 30 -8.31 -2.51 21.69
CA ALA A 30 -7.95 -3.83 22.22
C ALA A 30 -7.71 -3.80 23.73
N GLU A 31 -7.05 -2.76 24.23
CA GLU A 31 -6.86 -2.49 25.67
C GLU A 31 -8.22 -2.30 26.38
N GLY A 32 -9.12 -1.48 25.82
CA GLY A 32 -10.47 -1.30 26.34
C GLY A 32 -11.30 -2.60 26.39
N PHE A 33 -11.19 -3.47 25.38
CA PHE A 33 -11.82 -4.79 25.43
C PHE A 33 -11.21 -5.69 26.51
N SER A 34 -9.89 -5.65 26.70
CA SER A 34 -9.19 -6.42 27.74
C SER A 34 -9.69 -6.03 29.14
N LEU A 35 -9.78 -4.73 29.42
CA LEU A 35 -10.27 -4.22 30.71
C LEU A 35 -11.73 -4.62 31.00
N ILE A 36 -12.58 -4.73 29.96
CA ILE A 36 -13.97 -5.19 30.11
C ILE A 36 -14.04 -6.68 30.45
N GLU A 37 -13.28 -7.54 29.77
CA GLU A 37 -13.27 -8.98 30.06
C GLU A 37 -12.60 -9.27 31.43
N GLU A 38 -11.60 -8.49 31.82
CA GLU A 38 -10.97 -8.54 33.15
C GLU A 38 -11.93 -8.13 34.27
N ALA A 39 -12.72 -7.06 34.06
CA ALA A 39 -13.80 -6.69 34.97
C ALA A 39 -14.90 -7.76 35.04
N LEU A 40 -15.27 -8.39 33.91
CA LEU A 40 -16.22 -9.50 33.90
C LEU A 40 -15.69 -10.71 34.71
N ALA A 41 -14.41 -11.06 34.58
CA ALA A 41 -13.81 -12.17 35.34
C ALA A 41 -13.83 -11.92 36.87
N ILE A 42 -13.69 -10.67 37.31
CA ILE A 42 -13.87 -10.29 38.72
C ILE A 42 -15.32 -10.56 39.16
N PHE A 43 -16.31 -10.17 38.36
CA PHE A 43 -17.72 -10.46 38.69
C PHE A 43 -18.06 -11.95 38.64
N GLU A 44 -17.51 -12.71 37.69
CA GLU A 44 -17.66 -14.17 37.61
C GLU A 44 -17.20 -14.86 38.90
N ASN A 45 -16.04 -14.46 39.43
CA ASN A 45 -15.48 -15.02 40.66
C ASN A 45 -16.18 -14.52 41.95
N GLN A 46 -17.05 -13.50 41.87
CA GLN A 46 -17.74 -12.94 43.04
C GLN A 46 -19.25 -13.20 43.04
N ASP A 47 -19.85 -13.55 41.90
CA ASP A 47 -21.27 -13.85 41.79
C ASP A 47 -21.53 -15.35 42.07
N PRO A 48 -22.20 -15.72 43.18
CA PRO A 48 -22.56 -17.12 43.45
C PRO A 48 -23.70 -17.64 42.55
N ASN A 49 -24.16 -16.86 41.57
CA ASN A 49 -25.21 -17.22 40.62
C ASN A 49 -24.71 -17.10 39.17
N ASP A 50 -24.22 -18.21 38.64
CA ASP A 50 -23.71 -18.34 37.27
C ASP A 50 -24.71 -17.89 36.20
N GLU A 51 -26.02 -18.10 36.41
CA GLU A 51 -27.05 -17.71 35.45
C GLU A 51 -27.22 -16.18 35.39
N ARG A 52 -27.14 -15.51 36.55
CA ARG A 52 -27.15 -14.05 36.64
C ARG A 52 -25.90 -13.47 35.98
N PHE A 53 -24.73 -13.99 36.33
CA PHE A 53 -23.47 -13.58 35.71
C PHE A 53 -23.50 -13.75 34.19
N SER A 54 -23.90 -14.92 33.69
CA SER A 54 -23.96 -15.24 32.26
C SER A 54 -24.86 -14.28 31.47
N LYS A 55 -26.03 -13.91 32.02
CA LYS A 55 -26.93 -12.89 31.42
C LYS A 55 -26.28 -11.51 31.36
N VAL A 56 -25.60 -11.09 32.43
CA VAL A 56 -24.86 -9.81 32.47
C VAL A 56 -23.71 -9.83 31.47
N ALA A 57 -22.86 -10.85 31.50
CA ALA A 57 -21.70 -10.98 30.62
C ALA A 57 -22.07 -11.02 29.13
N THR A 58 -23.19 -11.66 28.78
CA THR A 58 -23.76 -11.63 27.42
C THR A 58 -24.21 -10.21 27.04
N SER A 59 -25.02 -9.58 27.88
CA SER A 59 -25.56 -8.22 27.65
C SER A 59 -24.45 -7.16 27.52
N VAL A 60 -23.40 -7.30 28.33
CA VAL A 60 -22.16 -6.51 28.26
C VAL A 60 -21.50 -6.72 26.89
N ARG A 61 -21.19 -7.96 26.49
CA ARG A 61 -20.52 -8.23 25.19
C ARG A 61 -21.34 -7.74 23.98
N ASP A 62 -22.65 -7.90 24.00
CA ASP A 62 -23.57 -7.42 22.95
C ASP A 62 -23.53 -5.89 22.83
N SER A 63 -23.50 -5.17 23.96
CA SER A 63 -23.45 -3.71 24.00
C SER A 63 -22.21 -3.11 23.31
N PHE A 64 -21.08 -3.84 23.28
CA PHE A 64 -19.85 -3.40 22.61
C PHE A 64 -19.61 -4.05 21.24
N GLN A 65 -20.57 -4.83 20.74
CA GLN A 65 -20.44 -5.54 19.47
C GLN A 65 -20.24 -4.57 18.29
N CYS A 66 -20.84 -3.37 18.34
CA CYS A 66 -20.61 -2.29 17.38
C CYS A 66 -19.13 -1.88 17.30
N TYR A 67 -18.43 -1.78 18.44
CA TYR A 67 -17.01 -1.49 18.48
C TYR A 67 -16.16 -2.66 17.99
N ARG A 68 -16.56 -3.92 18.24
CA ARG A 68 -15.86 -5.10 17.68
C ARG A 68 -15.91 -5.10 16.14
N ILE A 69 -17.03 -4.71 15.54
CA ILE A 69 -17.17 -4.54 14.08
C ILE A 69 -16.17 -3.48 13.56
N ILE A 70 -16.13 -2.30 14.18
CA ILE A 70 -15.21 -1.20 13.81
C ILE A 70 -13.74 -1.64 13.94
N TYR A 71 -13.38 -2.30 15.04
CA TYR A 71 -12.03 -2.83 15.28
C TYR A 71 -11.63 -3.82 14.18
N ASN A 72 -12.49 -4.80 13.86
CA ASN A 72 -12.24 -5.81 12.84
C ASN A 72 -12.09 -5.19 11.45
N GLU A 73 -12.92 -4.20 11.09
CA GLU A 73 -12.82 -3.50 9.83
C GLU A 73 -11.48 -2.75 9.69
N LYS A 74 -11.08 -2.00 10.73
CA LYS A 74 -9.79 -1.30 10.76
C LYS A 74 -8.61 -2.28 10.65
N LYS A 75 -8.62 -3.36 11.45
CA LYS A 75 -7.59 -4.41 11.44
C LYS A 75 -7.46 -5.04 10.05
N ARG A 76 -8.58 -5.37 9.40
CA ARG A 76 -8.60 -5.91 8.02
C ARG A 76 -8.01 -4.92 7.02
N LYS A 77 -8.35 -3.63 7.09
CA LYS A 77 -7.77 -2.58 6.23
C LYS A 77 -6.24 -2.52 6.38
N THR A 78 -5.72 -2.50 7.60
CA THR A 78 -4.27 -2.51 7.87
C THR A 78 -3.57 -3.75 7.30
N THR A 79 -4.12 -4.95 7.52
CA THR A 79 -3.56 -6.19 6.95
C THR A 79 -3.60 -6.19 5.42
N GLN A 80 -4.69 -5.69 4.82
CA GLN A 80 -4.85 -5.59 3.36
C GLN A 80 -3.82 -4.62 2.75
N THR A 81 -3.60 -3.46 3.36
CA THR A 81 -2.57 -2.51 2.90
C THR A 81 -1.16 -3.09 3.02
N SER A 82 -0.87 -3.82 4.11
CA SER A 82 0.41 -4.52 4.29
C SER A 82 0.64 -5.55 3.16
N LEU A 83 -0.31 -6.47 2.93
CA LEU A 83 -0.21 -7.46 1.84
C LEU A 83 -0.08 -6.80 0.46
N GLY A 84 -0.83 -5.73 0.19
CA GLY A 84 -0.75 -4.99 -1.08
C GLY A 84 0.62 -4.38 -1.37
N GLN A 85 1.44 -4.11 -0.34
CA GLN A 85 2.82 -3.63 -0.54
C GLN A 85 3.75 -4.74 -1.04
N PHE A 86 3.55 -6.00 -0.64
CA PHE A 86 4.34 -7.14 -1.15
C PHE A 86 4.06 -7.47 -2.61
N PHE A 87 2.83 -7.19 -3.09
CA PHE A 87 2.42 -7.41 -4.49
C PHE A 87 2.63 -6.19 -5.40
N LYS A 88 3.29 -5.12 -4.93
CA LYS A 88 3.71 -4.03 -5.83
C LYS A 88 4.66 -4.62 -6.86
N LYS A 89 4.20 -4.63 -8.12
CA LYS A 89 4.99 -5.00 -9.30
C LYS A 89 6.29 -4.19 -9.24
N ARG A 90 7.45 -4.85 -9.19
CA ARG A 90 8.72 -4.17 -9.45
C ARG A 90 8.65 -3.65 -10.88
N ASP A 91 9.14 -2.45 -11.12
CA ASP A 91 9.21 -1.91 -12.48
C ASP A 91 10.03 -2.87 -13.35
N ASP A 92 9.34 -3.50 -14.31
CA ASP A 92 9.94 -4.49 -15.18
C ASP A 92 10.97 -3.78 -16.07
N PRO A 93 12.28 -4.13 -16.04
CA PRO A 93 13.28 -3.46 -16.87
C PRO A 93 12.95 -3.52 -18.37
N ARG A 94 12.10 -4.47 -18.78
CA ARG A 94 11.57 -4.63 -20.13
C ARG A 94 10.66 -3.50 -20.60
N GLU A 95 9.96 -2.79 -19.71
CA GLU A 95 9.16 -1.61 -20.08
C GLU A 95 10.08 -0.45 -20.50
N ASN A 96 11.15 -0.22 -19.76
CA ASN A 96 12.16 0.79 -20.08
C ASN A 96 12.94 0.45 -21.37
N ILE A 97 13.14 -0.84 -21.67
CA ILE A 97 13.75 -1.27 -22.94
C ILE A 97 12.85 -0.92 -24.14
N LYS A 98 11.52 -1.00 -24.04
CA LYS A 98 10.59 -0.64 -25.13
C LYS A 98 10.76 0.81 -25.55
N SER A 99 10.72 1.74 -24.59
CA SER A 99 10.92 3.17 -24.86
C SER A 99 12.33 3.46 -25.40
N VAL A 100 13.36 2.74 -24.95
CA VAL A 100 14.72 2.89 -25.51
C VAL A 100 14.82 2.39 -26.95
N VAL A 101 14.16 1.29 -27.34
CA VAL A 101 14.20 0.82 -28.74
C VAL A 101 13.34 1.68 -29.68
N GLU A 102 12.19 2.19 -29.24
CA GLU A 102 11.41 3.14 -30.04
C GLU A 102 12.21 4.42 -30.33
N ASN A 103 12.86 5.00 -29.31
CA ASN A 103 13.78 6.14 -29.49
C ASN A 103 15.00 5.82 -30.37
N LEU A 104 15.45 4.56 -30.46
CA LEU A 104 16.54 4.19 -31.36
C LEU A 104 16.09 4.06 -32.82
N LEU A 105 14.90 3.53 -33.08
CA LEU A 105 14.38 3.37 -34.46
C LEU A 105 14.13 4.73 -35.14
N GLU A 106 13.60 5.71 -34.39
CA GLU A 106 13.26 7.04 -34.92
C GLU A 106 14.50 7.85 -35.37
N ASN A 107 15.70 7.48 -34.89
CA ASN A 107 16.96 8.14 -35.22
C ASN A 107 17.71 7.56 -36.44
N VAL A 108 17.17 6.54 -37.13
CA VAL A 108 17.86 5.88 -38.26
C VAL A 108 17.52 6.49 -39.63
N GLU A 109 16.43 7.27 -39.76
CA GLU A 109 15.98 7.82 -41.05
C GLU A 109 16.77 9.06 -41.56
N ALA A 110 17.85 9.45 -40.89
CA ALA A 110 18.57 10.71 -41.14
C ALA A 110 20.02 10.54 -41.65
N MET A 111 20.24 9.80 -42.75
CA MET A 111 21.50 9.86 -43.54
C MET A 111 21.24 9.81 -45.06
N PRO A 112 21.76 10.77 -45.86
CA PRO A 112 21.47 10.84 -47.28
C PRO A 112 22.30 9.86 -48.13
N SER A 113 21.66 9.28 -49.14
CA SER A 113 22.25 8.36 -50.11
C SER A 113 23.06 9.07 -51.21
N ASN A 114 24.35 8.75 -51.34
CA ASN A 114 25.19 8.94 -52.54
C ASN A 114 26.32 7.87 -52.50
N ILE A 115 26.27 6.79 -53.28
CA ILE A 115 26.81 6.65 -54.66
C ILE A 115 28.34 6.75 -54.74
N CYS A 116 29.05 5.63 -55.06
CA CYS A 116 29.82 5.43 -56.32
C CYS A 116 30.80 4.23 -56.30
N VAL A 117 30.50 3.21 -57.14
CA VAL A 117 31.35 2.31 -57.96
C VAL A 117 32.73 1.73 -57.54
N SER A 118 32.88 0.46 -57.96
CA SER A 118 34.04 -0.18 -58.63
C SER A 118 34.95 -1.17 -57.87
N SER A 119 34.89 -2.40 -58.39
CA SER A 119 35.67 -3.66 -58.24
C SER A 119 37.21 -3.50 -58.42
N PRO A 120 38.07 -4.55 -58.28
CA PRO A 120 37.76 -6.00 -58.23
C PRO A 120 38.55 -6.91 -57.25
N LEU A 121 38.19 -8.21 -57.25
CA LEU A 121 38.93 -9.31 -56.62
C LEU A 121 40.38 -9.45 -57.12
N PRO A 122 41.31 -9.94 -56.27
CA PRO A 122 42.47 -10.68 -56.70
C PRO A 122 42.24 -12.21 -56.62
N SER A 123 42.52 -12.92 -57.72
CA SER A 123 42.62 -14.39 -57.74
C SER A 123 44.05 -14.84 -57.36
N SER A 124 44.18 -15.64 -56.29
CA SER A 124 45.43 -16.30 -55.86
C SER A 124 45.10 -17.19 -54.64
N LEU A 125 45.54 -18.44 -54.49
CA LEU A 125 46.18 -19.39 -55.42
C LEU A 125 45.72 -20.81 -55.00
N TYR A 126 45.78 -21.77 -55.92
CA TYR A 126 45.48 -23.18 -55.64
C TYR A 126 46.70 -23.84 -54.98
N ASP A 127 46.53 -24.59 -53.89
CA ASP A 127 47.51 -25.59 -53.45
C ASP A 127 46.80 -26.79 -52.76
N PRO A 128 46.88 -28.01 -53.30
CA PRO A 128 46.17 -29.18 -52.78
C PRO A 128 47.07 -30.19 -52.04
N SER A 129 47.04 -30.19 -50.71
CA SER A 129 47.46 -31.28 -49.81
C SER A 129 46.76 -31.02 -48.45
N ASP A 130 46.22 -31.98 -47.71
CA ASP A 130 46.52 -33.41 -47.66
C ASP A 130 45.29 -34.33 -47.83
N VAL A 131 45.56 -35.52 -48.35
CA VAL A 131 44.69 -36.69 -48.32
C VAL A 131 45.09 -37.58 -47.13
N ASP A 132 44.13 -37.95 -46.28
CA ASP A 132 43.83 -39.36 -45.98
C ASP A 132 42.72 -39.49 -44.90
N GLY A 133 41.81 -40.46 -45.11
CA GLY A 133 40.98 -41.05 -44.04
C GLY A 133 41.65 -42.33 -43.51
N PRO A 134 40.94 -43.45 -43.28
CA PRO A 134 39.51 -43.66 -43.01
C PRO A 134 39.32 -44.22 -41.55
N LEU A 135 38.18 -44.74 -41.07
CA LEU A 135 36.87 -45.09 -41.62
C LEU A 135 35.75 -44.43 -40.80
#